data_AF-A0A4Y6KR88-F1
#
_entry.id   AF-A0A4Y6KR88-F1
#
_cell.length_a   1.000
_cell.length_b   1.000
_cell.length_c   1.000
_cell.angle_alpha   90.00
_cell.angle_beta   90.00
_cell.angle_gamma   90.00
#
_symmetry.space_group_name_H-M   'P 1'
#
loop_
_entity.id
_entity.type
_entity.pdbx_description
1 polymer ?
#
loop_
_entity_poly.entity_id
_entity_poly.type
_entity_poly.pdbx_seq_one_letter_code
_entity_poly.pdbx_strand_id
1 'polypeptide(L)'
;MSRRLADPPYLAFPLRIARPVDAAAGDLRQWPRLASRSEHIRGQIEQILFTVPGERVFRPEFGAGLRTLLFEPNASPLWQVTQRRLAAALGEALNGEVDPRSLEIEVSGSEGQLVIRIAYTLAAIGRREELTLNAGGA
;
A
#
# COMPACT_ATOMS: atom_id res chain seq x y z
N MET A 1 -20.71 -6.97 21.79
CA MET A 1 -20.59 -6.13 20.57
C MET A 1 -19.35 -5.23 20.53
N SER A 2 -18.61 -5.01 21.63
CA SER A 2 -17.48 -4.04 21.68
C SER A 2 -16.21 -4.44 20.91
N ARG A 3 -15.94 -5.75 20.73
CA ARG A 3 -14.66 -6.23 20.14
C ARG A 3 -14.49 -5.93 18.64
N ARG A 4 -15.58 -5.80 17.87
CA ARG A 4 -15.51 -5.53 16.42
C ARG A 4 -15.12 -4.09 16.06
N LEU A 5 -15.27 -3.14 16.98
CA LEU A 5 -14.89 -1.74 16.73
C LEU A 5 -13.37 -1.53 16.86
N ALA A 6 -12.71 -2.32 17.72
CA ALA A 6 -11.26 -2.25 17.89
C ALA A 6 -10.50 -2.88 16.71
N ASP A 7 -11.06 -3.93 16.11
CA ASP A 7 -10.49 -4.68 14.98
C ASP A 7 -11.60 -5.00 13.96
N PRO A 8 -11.94 -4.04 13.08
CA PRO A 8 -12.94 -4.29 12.05
C PRO A 8 -12.39 -5.27 11.00
N PRO A 9 -13.24 -6.11 10.39
CA PRO A 9 -12.80 -6.98 9.31
C PRO A 9 -12.44 -6.15 8.07
N TYR A 10 -11.19 -6.24 7.62
CA TYR A 10 -10.73 -5.56 6.41
C TYR A 10 -10.80 -6.49 5.20
N LEU A 11 -11.11 -5.93 4.02
CA LEU A 11 -10.94 -6.66 2.77
C LEU A 11 -9.46 -6.75 2.42
N ALA A 12 -9.04 -7.93 1.99
CA ALA A 12 -7.70 -8.12 1.48
C ALA A 12 -7.47 -7.41 0.15
N PHE A 13 -6.24 -6.93 -0.04
CA PHE A 13 -5.69 -6.54 -1.33
C PHE A 13 -4.62 -7.56 -1.77
N PRO A 14 -4.57 -7.97 -3.06
CA PRO A 14 -5.62 -7.77 -4.06
C PRO A 14 -6.93 -8.47 -3.69
N LEU A 15 -8.05 -7.94 -4.15
CA LEU A 15 -9.38 -8.51 -3.90
C LEU A 15 -9.45 -9.91 -4.53
N ARG A 16 -9.78 -10.90 -3.71
CA ARG A 16 -10.05 -12.27 -4.16
C ARG A 16 -11.40 -12.73 -3.66
N ILE A 17 -12.25 -13.11 -4.60
CA ILE A 17 -13.56 -13.72 -4.35
C ILE A 17 -13.46 -15.14 -4.88
N ALA A 18 -12.96 -16.05 -4.05
CA ALA A 18 -12.77 -17.44 -4.43
C ALA A 18 -13.16 -18.36 -3.28
N ARG A 19 -13.63 -19.56 -3.63
CA ARG A 19 -13.86 -20.64 -2.68
C ARG A 19 -12.55 -21.13 -2.09
N PRO A 20 -12.38 -21.15 -0.75
CA PRO A 20 -11.33 -21.93 -0.11
C PRO A 20 -11.45 -23.38 -0.56
N VAL A 21 -10.32 -24.00 -0.95
CA VAL A 21 -10.31 -25.35 -1.55
C VAL A 21 -10.92 -26.39 -0.61
N ASP A 22 -10.84 -26.13 0.70
CA ASP A 22 -11.30 -26.92 1.84
C ASP A 22 -12.71 -26.54 2.35
N ALA A 23 -13.37 -25.54 1.77
CA ALA A 23 -14.70 -25.13 2.21
C ALA A 23 -15.77 -26.18 1.86
N ALA A 24 -16.59 -26.55 2.86
CA ALA A 24 -17.75 -27.42 2.66
C ALA A 24 -18.69 -26.86 1.58
N ALA A 25 -19.29 -27.75 0.79
CA ALA A 25 -20.22 -27.36 -0.27
C ALA A 25 -21.38 -26.54 0.33
N GLY A 26 -21.49 -25.26 -0.06
CA GLY A 26 -22.57 -24.36 0.35
C GLY A 26 -22.21 -23.32 1.43
N ASP A 27 -20.99 -23.34 2.00
CA ASP A 27 -20.58 -22.28 2.94
C ASP A 27 -19.99 -21.06 2.21
N LEU A 28 -20.80 -20.01 2.09
CA LEU A 28 -20.42 -18.71 1.51
C LEU A 28 -19.94 -17.70 2.56
N ARG A 29 -19.93 -18.05 3.87
CA ARG A 29 -19.69 -17.09 4.96
C ARG A 29 -18.23 -16.64 5.06
N GLN A 30 -17.32 -17.32 4.35
CA GLN A 30 -15.87 -17.10 4.44
C GLN A 30 -15.31 -16.32 3.25
N TRP A 31 -16.17 -15.81 2.36
CA TRP A 31 -15.76 -15.01 1.20
C TRP A 31 -16.34 -13.61 1.36
N PRO A 32 -15.61 -12.54 1.06
CA PRO A 32 -14.25 -12.47 0.46
C PRO A 32 -13.11 -12.75 1.44
N ARG A 33 -11.87 -12.90 0.92
CA ARG A 33 -10.67 -12.98 1.79
C ARG A 33 -10.59 -11.72 2.63
N LEU A 34 -10.52 -11.90 3.95
CA LEU A 34 -10.27 -10.82 4.90
C LEU A 34 -8.78 -10.65 5.15
N ALA A 35 -8.40 -9.46 5.58
CA ALA A 35 -7.07 -9.08 5.99
C ALA A 35 -7.07 -8.69 7.47
N SER A 36 -5.98 -9.02 8.15
CA SER A 36 -5.61 -8.35 9.40
C SER A 36 -5.34 -6.86 9.16
N ARG A 37 -5.33 -6.05 10.22
CA ARG A 37 -5.00 -4.62 10.10
C ARG A 37 -3.63 -4.36 9.44
N SER A 38 -2.58 -5.11 9.82
CA SER A 38 -1.26 -4.97 9.18
C SER A 38 -1.29 -5.31 7.68
N GLU A 39 -2.00 -6.38 7.30
CA GLU A 39 -2.18 -6.72 5.88
C GLU A 39 -3.01 -5.66 5.13
N HIS A 40 -4.00 -5.06 5.80
CA HIS A 40 -4.80 -3.98 5.22
C HIS A 40 -3.94 -2.74 4.92
N ILE A 41 -3.12 -2.32 5.89
CA ILE A 41 -2.19 -1.18 5.73
C ILE A 41 -1.21 -1.44 4.59
N ARG A 42 -0.62 -2.64 4.53
CA ARG A 42 0.23 -3.05 3.40
C ARG A 42 -0.51 -2.97 2.07
N GLY A 43 -1.76 -3.43 2.04
CA GLY A 43 -2.63 -3.31 0.87
C GLY A 43 -2.92 -1.87 0.46
N GLN A 44 -3.16 -0.95 1.40
CA GLN A 44 -3.35 0.47 1.10
C GLN A 44 -2.08 1.09 0.48
N ILE A 45 -0.90 0.74 1.01
CA ILE A 45 0.38 1.19 0.46
C ILE A 45 0.55 0.71 -0.98
N GLU A 46 0.29 -0.56 -1.26
CA GLU A 46 0.37 -1.13 -2.61
C GLU A 46 -0.60 -0.44 -3.58
N GLN A 47 -1.84 -0.17 -3.15
CA GLN A 47 -2.81 0.57 -3.96
C GLN A 47 -2.31 1.96 -4.34
N ILE A 48 -1.69 2.69 -3.42
CA ILE A 48 -1.14 4.02 -3.71
C ILE A 48 0.01 3.93 -4.71
N LEU A 49 0.91 2.97 -4.52
CA LEU A 49 2.08 2.82 -5.37
C LEU A 49 1.72 2.46 -6.81
N PHE A 50 0.73 1.57 -6.99
CA PHE A 50 0.37 1.06 -8.31
C PHE A 50 -0.77 1.83 -9.00
N THR A 51 -1.35 2.83 -8.36
CA THR A 51 -2.34 3.73 -8.98
C THR A 51 -1.65 4.99 -9.50
N VAL A 52 -1.93 5.36 -10.75
CA VAL A 52 -1.47 6.62 -11.35
C VAL A 52 -2.41 7.76 -10.93
N PRO A 53 -1.88 8.94 -10.55
CA PRO A 53 -2.71 10.12 -10.30
C PRO A 53 -3.68 10.39 -11.46
N GLY A 54 -4.93 10.69 -11.13
CA GLY A 54 -6.02 10.86 -12.10
C GLY A 54 -6.83 9.60 -12.40
N GLU A 55 -6.36 8.40 -12.04
CA GLU A 55 -7.12 7.16 -12.27
C GLU A 55 -8.37 7.06 -11.38
N ARG A 56 -8.33 7.61 -10.16
CA ARG A 56 -9.49 7.57 -9.24
C ARG A 56 -10.39 8.78 -9.42
N VAL A 57 -11.62 8.51 -9.83
CA VAL A 57 -12.70 9.50 -9.91
C VAL A 57 -12.91 10.13 -8.52
N PHE A 58 -13.05 11.46 -8.47
CA PHE A 58 -13.16 12.27 -7.24
C PHE A 58 -11.94 12.24 -6.30
N ARG A 59 -10.84 11.62 -6.72
CA ARG A 59 -9.54 11.61 -6.00
C ARG A 59 -8.38 11.74 -6.99
N PRO A 60 -8.30 12.84 -7.77
CA PRO A 60 -7.28 12.99 -8.80
C PRO A 60 -5.84 12.95 -8.26
N GLU A 61 -5.64 13.42 -7.03
CA GLU A 61 -4.32 13.42 -6.37
C GLU A 61 -3.92 12.06 -5.77
N PHE A 62 -4.82 11.06 -5.77
CA PHE A 62 -4.52 9.75 -5.20
C PHE A 62 -3.61 8.94 -6.12
N GLY A 63 -2.56 8.37 -5.53
CA GLY A 63 -1.62 7.48 -6.21
C GLY A 63 -0.24 8.11 -6.38
N ALA A 64 0.75 7.28 -6.66
CA ALA A 64 2.13 7.68 -6.94
C ALA A 64 2.61 7.25 -8.33
N GLY A 65 1.88 6.34 -8.98
CA GLY A 65 2.15 5.92 -10.35
C GLY A 65 3.53 5.32 -10.54
N LEU A 66 3.96 4.39 -9.68
CA LEU A 66 5.35 3.89 -9.64
C LEU A 66 5.91 3.45 -11.00
N ARG A 67 5.05 2.90 -11.86
CA ARG A 67 5.41 2.41 -13.18
C ARG A 67 5.96 3.51 -14.10
N THR A 68 5.62 4.78 -13.87
CA THR A 68 6.15 5.90 -14.65
C THR A 68 7.62 6.17 -14.33
N LEU A 69 8.11 5.76 -13.16
CA LEU A 69 9.49 6.00 -12.73
C LEU A 69 10.50 4.95 -13.23
N LEU A 70 10.04 3.79 -13.70
CA LEU A 70 10.90 2.65 -14.05
C LEU A 70 11.93 2.94 -15.15
N PHE A 71 11.60 3.86 -16.06
CA PHE A 71 12.44 4.19 -17.21
C PHE A 71 12.92 5.65 -17.19
N GLU A 72 12.70 6.35 -16.07
CA GLU A 72 13.16 7.71 -15.90
C GLU A 72 14.66 7.72 -15.54
N PRO A 73 15.44 8.69 -16.04
CA PRO A 73 16.81 8.87 -15.61
C PRO A 73 16.91 9.04 -14.09
N ASN A 74 17.85 8.31 -13.46
CA ASN A 74 18.15 8.45 -12.04
C ASN A 74 18.43 9.93 -11.69
N ALA A 75 17.92 10.37 -10.53
CA ALA A 75 18.04 11.75 -10.04
C ALA A 75 17.39 12.85 -10.91
N SER A 76 16.46 12.49 -11.80
CA SER A 76 15.59 13.46 -12.48
C SER A 76 14.79 14.31 -11.48
N PRO A 77 14.53 15.61 -11.75
CA PRO A 77 13.60 16.42 -10.95
C PRO A 77 12.23 15.76 -10.72
N LEU A 78 11.79 14.93 -11.68
CA LEU A 78 10.55 14.17 -11.58
C LEU A 78 10.58 13.17 -10.40
N TRP A 79 11.74 12.58 -10.10
CA TRP A 79 11.88 11.65 -8.98
C TRP A 79 11.61 12.31 -7.64
N GLN A 80 12.19 13.49 -7.43
CA GLN A 80 12.00 14.27 -6.20
C GLN A 80 10.53 14.70 -6.04
N VAL A 81 9.88 15.08 -7.14
CA VAL A 81 8.44 15.39 -7.15
C VAL A 81 7.63 14.15 -6.77
N THR A 82 7.92 13.00 -7.37
CA THR A 82 7.19 11.76 -7.10
C THR A 82 7.42 11.23 -5.68
N GLN A 83 8.63 11.33 -5.14
CA GLN A 83 8.89 10.96 -3.73
C GLN A 83 8.08 11.84 -2.77
N ARG A 84 8.01 13.15 -3.02
CA ARG A 84 7.17 14.07 -2.22
C ARG A 84 5.68 13.75 -2.34
N ARG A 85 5.20 13.44 -3.55
CA ARG A 85 3.81 13.03 -3.78
C ARG A 85 3.49 11.72 -3.06
N LEU A 86 4.38 10.74 -3.13
CA LEU A 86 4.25 9.47 -2.43
C LEU A 86 4.16 9.69 -0.91
N ALA A 87 5.04 10.53 -0.34
CA ALA A 87 4.99 10.87 1.07
C ALA A 87 3.66 11.54 1.47
N ALA A 88 3.16 12.48 0.67
CA ALA A 88 1.88 13.14 0.92
C ALA A 88 0.70 12.16 0.84
N ALA A 89 0.65 11.33 -0.21
CA ALA A 89 -0.42 10.35 -0.42
C ALA A 89 -0.46 9.29 0.68
N LEU A 90 0.71 8.79 1.11
CA LEU A 90 0.81 7.84 2.23
C LEU A 90 0.43 8.49 3.56
N GLY A 91 0.89 9.72 3.81
CA GLY A 91 0.54 10.46 5.02
C GLY A 91 -0.97 10.70 5.15
N GLU A 92 -1.65 11.03 4.05
CA GLU A 92 -3.11 11.19 4.02
C GLU A 92 -3.82 9.85 4.20
N ALA A 93 -3.44 8.83 3.43
CA ALA A 93 -4.17 7.56 3.38
C ALA A 93 -3.98 6.69 4.63
N LEU A 94 -2.85 6.82 5.32
CA LEU A 94 -2.53 6.03 6.51
C LEU A 94 -2.78 6.80 7.81
N ASN A 95 -3.39 8.00 7.72
CA ASN A 95 -3.72 8.81 8.88
C ASN A 95 -4.60 8.02 9.87
N GLY A 96 -4.15 7.96 11.13
CA GLY A 96 -4.81 7.20 12.21
C GLY A 96 -4.42 5.73 12.30
N GLU A 97 -3.86 5.14 11.24
CA GLU A 97 -3.36 3.75 11.24
C GLU A 97 -1.84 3.68 11.54
N VAL A 98 -1.10 4.68 11.06
CA VAL A 98 0.36 4.79 11.19
C VAL A 98 0.74 6.12 11.85
N ASP A 99 1.81 6.12 12.66
CA ASP A 99 2.42 7.37 13.15
C ASP A 99 3.07 8.13 11.98
N PRO A 100 2.55 9.31 11.58
CA PRO A 100 3.08 10.06 10.45
C PRO A 100 4.56 10.45 10.59
N ARG A 101 5.05 10.60 11.82
CA ARG A 101 6.46 10.96 12.09
C ARG A 101 7.43 9.81 11.87
N SER A 102 6.91 8.58 11.83
CA SER A 102 7.70 7.37 11.64
C SER A 102 7.81 6.93 10.19
N LEU A 103 7.10 7.60 9.27
CA LEU A 103 7.03 7.24 7.87
C LEU A 103 8.34 7.59 7.16
N GLU A 104 9.12 6.56 6.85
CA GLU A 104 10.38 6.65 6.11
C GLU A 104 10.20 6.02 4.73
N ILE A 105 10.53 6.77 3.69
CA ILE A 105 10.38 6.34 2.30
C ILE A 105 11.70 6.53 1.58
N GLU A 106 12.29 5.42 1.15
CA GLU A 106 13.48 5.40 0.31
C GLU A 106 13.11 4.84 -1.05
N VAL A 107 13.53 5.54 -2.10
CA VAL A 107 13.33 5.14 -3.48
C VAL A 107 14.71 5.13 -4.14
N SER A 108 15.12 3.98 -4.64
CA SER A 108 16.40 3.78 -5.34
C SER A 108 16.17 3.01 -6.62
N GLY A 109 16.89 3.32 -7.69
CA GLY A 109 16.77 2.61 -8.96
C GLY A 109 18.09 2.51 -9.71
N SER A 110 18.18 1.51 -10.59
CA SER A 110 19.31 1.31 -11.51
C SER A 110 18.87 0.43 -12.67
N GLU A 111 19.28 0.77 -13.90
CA GLU A 111 19.15 -0.10 -15.10
C GLU A 111 17.76 -0.76 -15.27
N GLY A 112 16.68 0.03 -15.21
CA GLY A 112 15.32 -0.47 -15.39
C GLY A 112 14.75 -1.22 -14.19
N GLN A 113 15.41 -1.16 -13.03
CA GLN A 113 14.91 -1.61 -11.75
C GLN A 113 14.65 -0.43 -10.81
N LEU A 114 13.64 -0.60 -9.98
CA LEU A 114 13.19 0.36 -8.99
C LEU A 114 12.86 -0.37 -7.69
N VAL A 115 13.50 0.05 -6.61
CA VAL A 115 13.31 -0.48 -5.26
C VAL A 115 12.75 0.64 -4.41
N ILE A 116 11.61 0.36 -3.76
CA ILE A 116 11.04 1.23 -2.73
C ILE A 116 11.07 0.51 -1.40
N ARG A 117 11.67 1.15 -0.40
CA ARG A 117 11.55 0.76 1.00
C ARG A 117 10.65 1.76 1.72
N ILE A 118 9.61 1.25 2.39
CA ILE A 118 8.70 2.03 3.22
C ILE A 118 8.72 1.43 4.61
N ALA A 119 9.21 2.18 5.58
CA ALA A 119 9.16 1.81 6.98
C ALA A 119 8.22 2.74 7.75
N TYR A 120 7.51 2.19 8.72
CA TYR A 120 6.52 2.90 9.49
C TYR A 120 6.23 2.22 10.82
N THR A 121 5.62 2.95 11.75
CA THR A 121 5.18 2.44 13.06
C THR A 121 3.67 2.49 13.14
N LEU A 122 3.07 1.35 13.50
CA LEU A 122 1.62 1.25 13.69
C LEU A 122 1.18 2.11 14.88
N ALA A 123 0.23 3.02 14.67
CA ALA A 123 -0.22 3.95 15.68
C ALA A 123 -0.85 3.25 16.90
N ALA A 124 -1.54 2.13 16.66
CA ALA A 124 -2.26 1.41 17.71
C ALA A 124 -1.36 0.65 18.70
N ILE A 125 -0.21 0.13 18.24
CA ILE A 125 0.61 -0.82 19.02
C ILE A 125 2.10 -0.45 19.09
N GLY A 126 2.53 0.61 18.42
CA GLY A 126 3.95 1.04 18.42
C GLY A 126 4.91 0.07 17.73
N ARG A 127 4.40 -0.92 16.99
CA ARG A 127 5.21 -1.88 16.25
C ARG A 127 5.71 -1.26 14.95
N ARG A 128 7.02 -1.33 14.72
CA ARG A 128 7.63 -0.95 13.44
C ARG A 128 7.48 -2.07 12.42
N GLU A 129 7.04 -1.71 11.22
CA GLU A 129 6.95 -2.59 10.07
C GLU A 129 7.69 -1.98 8.88
N GLU A 130 8.09 -2.84 7.95
CA GLU A 130 8.76 -2.44 6.71
C GLU A 130 8.19 -3.22 5.53
N LEU A 131 8.08 -2.51 4.41
CA LEU A 131 7.69 -3.04 3.11
C LEU A 131 8.75 -2.65 2.09
N THR A 132 9.31 -3.66 1.41
CA THR A 132 10.20 -3.47 0.27
C THR A 132 9.51 -3.98 -0.99
N LEU A 133 9.40 -3.12 -2.00
CA LEU A 133 8.79 -3.42 -3.28
C LEU A 133 9.81 -3.20 -4.38
N ASN A 134 9.92 -4.20 -5.26
CA ASN A 134 10.78 -4.16 -6.43
C ASN A 134 9.89 -4.10 -7.66
N ALA A 135 10.15 -3.14 -8.54
CA ALA A 135 9.52 -3.03 -9.85
C ALA A 135 10.62 -3.06 -10.93
N GLY A 136 10.34 -3.74 -12.04
CA GLY A 136 11.32 -3.93 -13.11
C GLY A 136 12.33 -5.05 -12.82
N GLY A 137 13.15 -5.37 -13.82
CA GLY A 137 13.99 -6.57 -13.87
C GLY A 137 13.49 -7.59 -14.89
N ALA A 138 14.43 -8.22 -15.59
CA ALA A 138 14.20 -9.33 -16.51
C ALA A 138 13.88 -10.64 -15.76
#